data_AF-A0A434UZF1-F1
#
_entry.id   AF-A0A434UZF1-F1
#
_cell.length_a   1.000
_cell.length_b   1.000
_cell.length_c   1.000
_cell.angle_alpha   90.00
_cell.angle_beta   90.00
_cell.angle_gamma   90.00
#
_symmetry.space_group_name_H-M   'P 1'
#
loop_
_entity.id
_entity.type
_entity.pdbx_description
1 polymer ?
#
loop_
_entity_poly.entity_id
_entity_poly.type
_entity_poly.pdbx_seq_one_letter_code
_entity_poly.pdbx_strand_id
1 'polypeptide(L)'
;IAEGPLDGYGLMRRAGEAVAAVVLARNPAATRVHVLCGPGNNGGDGYVVARLLAEAGVDVAVWVSGKPRAGSDAAIAAAECPVAPRPLTTFAPDFGSIVVDALYGAGLSKSLPVDATNAIDFAKSLLLPVVAIDLPSGVSGDT
;
A
#
# COMPACT_ATOMS: atom_id res chain seq x y z
N ILE A 1 -4.14 -14.93 -13.78
CA ILE A 1 -3.90 -13.99 -14.89
C ILE A 1 -2.51 -14.33 -15.44
N ALA A 2 -2.50 -15.17 -16.45
CA ALA A 2 -1.34 -15.49 -17.28
C ALA A 2 -1.80 -15.19 -18.71
N GLU A 3 -0.93 -14.64 -19.55
CA GLU A 3 -1.17 -14.18 -20.93
C GLU A 3 -1.45 -12.67 -21.10
N GLY A 4 -0.46 -11.87 -20.71
CA GLY A 4 -0.14 -10.58 -21.32
C GLY A 4 1.37 -10.52 -21.60
N PRO A 5 1.86 -9.60 -22.45
CA PRO A 5 3.30 -9.48 -22.77
C PRO A 5 4.17 -9.00 -21.59
N LEU A 6 3.57 -8.73 -20.44
CA LEU A 6 4.22 -8.34 -19.20
C LEU A 6 4.06 -9.49 -18.20
N ASP A 7 5.14 -9.83 -17.52
CA ASP A 7 5.07 -10.70 -16.34
C ASP A 7 4.29 -10.01 -15.21
N GLY A 8 3.89 -10.78 -14.19
CA GLY A 8 3.09 -10.26 -13.08
C GLY A 8 3.76 -9.08 -12.37
N TYR A 9 5.09 -9.11 -12.26
CA TYR A 9 5.87 -8.03 -11.70
C TYR A 9 5.85 -6.74 -12.56
N GLY A 10 5.92 -6.85 -13.89
CA GLY A 10 5.81 -5.71 -14.80
C GLY A 10 4.46 -4.98 -14.68
N LEU A 11 3.37 -5.72 -14.46
CA LEU A 11 2.06 -5.13 -14.20
C LEU A 11 2.03 -4.41 -12.84
N MET A 12 2.56 -5.04 -11.79
CA MET A 12 2.67 -4.46 -10.45
C MET A 12 3.45 -3.14 -10.45
N ARG A 13 4.57 -3.09 -11.19
CA ARG A 13 5.35 -1.85 -11.34
C ARG A 13 4.53 -0.72 -11.93
N ARG A 14 3.78 -0.97 -13.01
CA ARG A 14 2.93 0.04 -13.66
C ARG A 14 1.80 0.51 -12.75
N ALA A 15 1.18 -0.41 -12.00
CA ALA A 15 0.14 -0.06 -11.04
C ALA A 15 0.71 0.86 -9.95
N GLY A 16 1.84 0.50 -9.36
CA GLY A 16 2.52 1.33 -8.36
C GLY A 16 2.98 2.69 -8.90
N GLU A 17 3.50 2.75 -10.13
CA GLU A 17 3.86 4.01 -10.80
C GLU A 17 2.67 4.96 -10.95
N ALA A 18 1.52 4.44 -11.39
CA ALA A 18 0.30 5.23 -11.52
C ALA A 18 -0.18 5.78 -10.17
N VAL A 19 -0.18 4.94 -9.12
CA VAL A 19 -0.59 5.37 -7.77
C VAL A 19 0.37 6.40 -7.18
N ALA A 20 1.69 6.19 -7.31
CA ALA A 20 2.69 7.15 -6.83
C ALA A 20 2.53 8.52 -7.50
N ALA A 21 2.27 8.54 -8.81
CA ALA A 21 1.99 9.78 -9.54
C ALA A 21 0.75 10.51 -9.00
N VAL A 22 -0.32 9.78 -8.67
CA VAL A 22 -1.53 10.37 -8.06
C VAL A 22 -1.24 10.97 -6.69
N VAL A 23 -0.50 10.24 -5.83
CA VAL A 23 -0.14 10.72 -4.49
C VAL A 23 0.67 12.01 -4.57
N LEU A 24 1.70 12.06 -5.44
CA LEU A 24 2.52 13.25 -5.64
C LEU A 24 1.71 14.43 -6.18
N ALA A 25 0.81 14.18 -7.13
CA ALA A 25 0.04 15.24 -7.77
C ALA A 25 -1.06 15.83 -6.87
N ARG A 26 -1.70 15.00 -6.04
CA ARG A 26 -2.88 15.40 -5.25
C ARG A 26 -2.57 15.80 -3.82
N ASN A 27 -1.42 15.40 -3.29
CA ASN A 27 -1.08 15.61 -1.88
C ASN A 27 0.30 16.26 -1.69
N PRO A 28 0.61 17.37 -2.38
CA PRO A 28 1.93 18.01 -2.31
C PRO A 28 2.25 18.62 -0.94
N ALA A 29 1.23 18.86 -0.11
CA ALA A 29 1.39 19.42 1.24
C ALA A 29 1.46 18.34 2.33
N ALA A 30 1.44 17.05 1.98
CA ALA A 30 1.50 15.98 2.97
C ALA A 30 2.87 15.98 3.67
N THR A 31 2.85 15.91 5.01
CA THR A 31 4.08 15.88 5.82
C THR A 31 4.78 14.52 5.72
N ARG A 32 4.01 13.46 5.53
CA ARG A 32 4.47 12.07 5.38
C ARG A 32 3.44 11.24 4.63
N VAL A 33 3.91 10.24 3.89
CA VAL A 33 3.08 9.20 3.28
C VAL A 33 3.25 7.90 4.06
N HIS A 34 2.16 7.37 4.60
CA HIS A 34 2.11 6.05 5.20
C HIS A 34 1.59 5.03 4.20
N VAL A 35 2.37 4.01 3.87
CA VAL A 35 1.95 2.94 2.95
C VAL A 35 1.68 1.67 3.75
N LEU A 36 0.44 1.19 3.70
CA LEU A 36 0.00 -0.02 4.40
C LEU A 36 0.01 -1.20 3.43
N CYS A 37 0.97 -2.10 3.55
CA CYS A 37 1.18 -3.21 2.62
C CYS A 37 0.66 -4.54 3.18
N GLY A 38 -0.16 -5.24 2.39
CA GLY A 38 -0.50 -6.63 2.62
C GLY A 38 0.61 -7.61 2.20
N PRO A 39 0.42 -8.92 2.45
CA PRO A 39 1.38 -9.95 2.00
C PRO A 39 1.19 -10.38 0.53
N GLY A 40 0.12 -9.93 -0.14
CA GLY A 40 -0.24 -10.29 -1.51
C GLY A 40 0.18 -9.26 -2.56
N ASN A 41 -0.35 -9.42 -3.78
CA ASN A 41 0.00 -8.53 -4.91
C ASN A 41 -0.34 -7.06 -4.64
N ASN A 42 -1.47 -6.77 -3.98
CA ASN A 42 -1.81 -5.39 -3.60
C ASN A 42 -0.72 -4.76 -2.73
N GLY A 43 -0.19 -5.51 -1.76
CA GLY A 43 0.93 -5.06 -0.94
C GLY A 43 2.21 -4.89 -1.73
N GLY A 44 2.42 -5.72 -2.77
CA GLY A 44 3.48 -5.53 -3.76
C GLY A 44 3.38 -4.19 -4.49
N ASP A 45 2.19 -3.82 -4.96
CA ASP A 45 1.93 -2.49 -5.55
C ASP A 45 2.27 -1.38 -4.54
N GLY A 46 1.89 -1.56 -3.27
CA GLY A 46 2.25 -0.67 -2.17
C GLY A 46 3.77 -0.50 -1.99
N TYR A 47 4.54 -1.58 -2.05
CA TYR A 47 6.01 -1.48 -1.98
C TYR A 47 6.60 -0.71 -3.17
N VAL A 48 6.05 -0.88 -4.38
CA VAL A 48 6.45 -0.08 -5.53
C VAL A 48 6.16 1.40 -5.29
N VAL A 49 4.96 1.74 -4.78
CA VAL A 49 4.61 3.12 -4.42
C VAL A 49 5.60 3.68 -3.39
N ALA A 50 5.87 2.94 -2.31
CA ALA A 50 6.76 3.37 -1.25
C ALA A 50 8.18 3.64 -1.77
N ARG A 51 8.70 2.76 -2.64
CA ARG A 51 10.00 2.93 -3.28
C ARG A 51 10.05 4.21 -4.11
N LEU A 52 9.07 4.41 -5.00
CA LEU A 52 9.04 5.56 -5.91
C LEU A 52 8.89 6.89 -5.16
N LEU A 53 8.07 6.92 -4.11
CA LEU A 53 7.91 8.10 -3.28
C LEU A 53 9.21 8.43 -2.50
N ALA A 54 9.88 7.41 -1.95
CA ALA A 54 11.16 7.60 -1.28
C ALA A 54 12.26 8.09 -2.25
N GLU A 55 12.31 7.55 -3.47
CA GLU A 55 13.20 8.01 -4.55
C GLU A 55 12.91 9.46 -4.97
N ALA A 56 11.66 9.89 -4.88
CA ALA A 56 11.24 11.28 -5.11
C ALA A 56 11.52 12.22 -3.92
N GLY A 57 12.12 11.73 -2.83
CA GLY A 57 12.47 12.52 -1.65
C GLY A 57 11.30 12.78 -0.68
N VAL A 58 10.20 12.04 -0.82
CA VAL A 58 9.06 12.12 0.11
C VAL A 58 9.40 11.39 1.41
N ASP A 59 8.96 11.91 2.55
CA ASP A 59 9.01 11.17 3.81
C ASP A 59 7.97 10.04 3.77
N VAL A 60 8.44 8.79 3.74
CA VAL A 60 7.62 7.59 3.58
C VAL A 60 7.84 6.63 4.74
N ALA A 61 6.75 6.09 5.28
CA ALA A 61 6.80 4.98 6.23
C ALA A 61 5.98 3.79 5.72
N VAL A 62 6.56 2.60 5.77
CA VAL A 62 5.92 1.35 5.32
C VAL A 62 5.48 0.52 6.52
N TRP A 63 4.23 0.05 6.48
CA TRP A 63 3.61 -0.76 7.52
C TRP A 63 3.09 -2.07 6.91
N VAL A 64 3.34 -3.21 7.56
CA VAL A 64 3.07 -4.52 6.97
C VAL A 64 2.16 -5.37 7.86
N SER A 65 1.12 -5.96 7.27
CA SER A 65 0.26 -6.93 7.96
C SER A 65 0.80 -8.37 7.90
N GLY A 66 1.81 -8.61 7.07
CA GLY A 66 2.48 -9.90 6.93
C GLY A 66 3.62 -9.86 5.94
N LYS A 67 4.47 -10.89 5.97
CA LYS A 67 5.57 -11.02 5.01
C LYS A 67 5.05 -11.56 3.67
N PRO A 68 5.46 -10.98 2.53
CA PRO A 68 5.16 -11.56 1.23
C PRO A 68 5.67 -13.00 1.09
N ARG A 69 4.96 -13.81 0.31
CA ARG A 69 5.39 -15.19 0.01
C ARG A 69 6.72 -15.17 -0.75
N ALA A 70 7.70 -15.95 -0.31
CA ALA A 70 8.98 -16.06 -1.01
C ALA A 70 8.79 -16.47 -2.49
N GLY A 71 9.50 -15.80 -3.39
CA GLY A 71 9.40 -16.02 -4.84
C GLY A 71 8.16 -15.42 -5.51
N SER A 72 7.35 -14.63 -4.79
CA SER A 72 6.25 -13.87 -5.40
C SER A 72 6.72 -12.49 -5.88
N ASP A 73 5.95 -11.87 -6.78
CA ASP A 73 6.17 -10.51 -7.25
C ASP A 73 6.20 -9.49 -6.08
N ALA A 74 5.32 -9.68 -5.09
CA ALA A 74 5.30 -8.84 -3.89
C ALA A 74 6.59 -8.97 -3.05
N ALA A 75 7.23 -10.15 -3.04
CA ALA A 75 8.52 -10.32 -2.37
C ALA A 75 9.66 -9.61 -3.11
N ILE A 76 9.61 -9.56 -4.44
CA ILE A 76 10.55 -8.81 -5.26
C ILE A 76 10.38 -7.31 -4.98
N ALA A 77 9.15 -6.79 -5.06
CA ALA A 77 8.85 -5.39 -4.75
C ALA A 77 9.30 -4.99 -3.33
N ALA A 78 9.05 -5.85 -2.34
CA ALA A 78 9.47 -5.61 -0.96
C ALA A 78 11.00 -5.56 -0.81
N ALA A 79 11.74 -6.39 -1.55
CA ALA A 79 13.20 -6.39 -1.52
C ALA A 79 13.81 -5.18 -2.23
N GLU A 80 13.14 -4.64 -3.25
CA GLU A 80 13.56 -3.42 -3.96
C GLU A 80 13.20 -2.13 -3.20
N CYS A 81 12.32 -2.18 -2.20
CA CYS A 81 11.92 -1.02 -1.43
C CYS A 81 13.01 -0.65 -0.39
N PRO A 82 13.57 0.57 -0.42
CA PRO A 82 14.61 1.00 0.52
C PRO A 82 14.06 1.32 1.92
N VAL A 83 12.73 1.43 2.07
CA VAL A 83 12.08 1.83 3.32
C VAL A 83 11.90 0.59 4.20
N ALA A 84 12.49 0.62 5.40
CA ALA A 84 12.38 -0.48 6.35
C ALA A 84 10.91 -0.69 6.80
N PRO A 85 10.33 -1.89 6.62
CA PRO A 85 8.95 -2.15 6.98
C PRO A 85 8.78 -2.24 8.49
N ARG A 86 7.66 -1.74 9.00
CA ARG A 86 7.25 -1.81 10.41
C ARG A 86 5.98 -2.65 10.57
N PRO A 87 5.76 -3.32 11.70
CA PRO A 87 4.51 -4.05 11.93
C PRO A 87 3.30 -3.11 11.88
N LEU A 88 2.23 -3.50 11.19
CA LEU A 88 0.98 -2.73 11.12
C LEU A 88 0.37 -2.47 12.51
N THR A 89 0.60 -3.38 13.47
CA THR A 89 0.20 -3.23 14.87
C THR A 89 0.78 -1.99 15.57
N THR A 90 1.86 -1.42 15.02
CA THR A 90 2.52 -0.22 15.55
C THR A 90 2.18 1.04 14.74
N PHE A 91 1.22 0.95 13.82
CA PHE A 91 0.81 2.06 12.99
C PHE A 91 0.18 3.17 13.83
N ALA A 92 0.81 4.34 13.79
CA ALA A 92 0.32 5.57 14.40
C ALA A 92 0.65 6.73 13.45
N PRO A 93 -0.33 7.21 12.65
CA PRO A 93 -0.10 8.31 11.73
C PRO A 93 -0.21 9.67 12.42
N ASP A 94 0.55 10.63 11.91
CA ASP A 94 0.53 12.01 12.38
C ASP A 94 -0.48 12.86 11.59
N PHE A 95 -0.94 13.98 12.16
CA PHE A 95 -1.79 14.93 11.43
C PHE A 95 -1.07 15.49 10.19
N GLY A 96 -1.84 15.72 9.12
CA GLY A 96 -1.30 16.23 7.85
C GLY A 96 -0.55 15.18 7.01
N SER A 97 -0.56 13.92 7.43
CA SER A 97 -0.10 12.79 6.63
C SER A 97 -1.18 12.28 5.67
N ILE A 98 -0.79 11.41 4.74
CA ILE A 98 -1.69 10.65 3.86
C ILE A 98 -1.43 9.16 4.04
N VAL A 99 -2.48 8.36 3.88
CA VAL A 99 -2.39 6.90 3.89
C VAL A 99 -2.59 6.35 2.48
N VAL A 100 -1.69 5.48 2.03
CA VAL A 100 -1.89 4.61 0.88
C VAL A 100 -2.30 3.24 1.39
N ASP A 101 -3.53 2.85 1.10
CA ASP A 101 -4.07 1.54 1.47
C ASP A 101 -3.79 0.52 0.37
N ALA A 102 -2.82 -0.35 0.65
CA ALA A 102 -2.39 -1.44 -0.21
C ALA A 102 -2.50 -2.79 0.55
N LEU A 103 -3.42 -2.87 1.53
CA LEU A 103 -3.56 -4.06 2.37
C LEU A 103 -4.24 -5.19 1.59
N TYR A 104 -5.42 -4.93 1.03
CA TYR A 104 -6.21 -5.95 0.34
C TYR A 104 -7.01 -5.36 -0.83
N GLY A 105 -6.91 -5.96 -2.01
CA GLY A 105 -7.70 -5.59 -3.19
C GLY A 105 -8.95 -6.47 -3.37
N ALA A 106 -9.49 -6.52 -4.59
CA ALA A 106 -10.73 -7.23 -4.97
C ALA A 106 -10.75 -8.74 -4.61
N GLY A 107 -9.58 -9.35 -4.42
CA GLY A 107 -9.46 -10.78 -4.08
C GLY A 107 -9.77 -11.13 -2.63
N LEU A 108 -10.11 -10.16 -1.77
CA LEU A 108 -10.41 -10.43 -0.37
C LEU A 108 -11.85 -10.93 -0.20
N SER A 109 -12.00 -12.25 -0.12
CA SER A 109 -13.27 -12.91 0.22
C SER A 109 -13.50 -13.11 1.72
N LYS A 110 -12.59 -12.60 2.56
CA LYS A 110 -12.58 -12.82 4.02
C LYS A 110 -12.66 -11.52 4.78
N SER A 111 -13.17 -11.58 6.01
CA SER A 111 -13.13 -10.45 6.94
C SER A 111 -11.69 -9.96 7.15
N LEU A 112 -11.52 -8.63 7.20
CA LEU A 112 -10.24 -8.01 7.47
C LEU A 112 -9.68 -8.47 8.83
N PRO A 113 -8.37 -8.74 8.93
CA PRO A 113 -7.72 -8.91 10.23
C PRO A 113 -7.88 -7.66 11.09
N VAL A 114 -7.96 -7.85 12.41
CA VAL A 114 -8.18 -6.76 13.39
C VAL A 114 -7.19 -5.61 13.22
N ASP A 115 -5.92 -5.90 12.96
CA ASP A 115 -4.89 -4.87 12.80
C ASP A 115 -5.13 -3.98 11.57
N ALA A 116 -5.67 -4.56 10.49
CA ALA A 116 -6.04 -3.81 9.29
C ALA A 116 -7.24 -2.90 9.56
N THR A 117 -8.27 -3.42 10.22
CA THR A 117 -9.43 -2.64 10.65
C THR A 117 -9.01 -1.47 11.55
N ASN A 118 -8.17 -1.74 12.56
CA ASN A 118 -7.68 -0.71 13.46
C ASN A 118 -6.89 0.38 12.73
N ALA A 119 -6.04 0.02 11.77
CA ALA A 119 -5.28 0.99 10.99
C ALA A 119 -6.19 1.90 10.16
N ILE A 120 -7.20 1.32 9.50
CA ILE A 120 -8.19 2.06 8.71
C ILE A 120 -9.01 2.99 9.60
N ASP A 121 -9.47 2.50 10.75
CA ASP A 121 -10.26 3.29 11.70
C ASP A 121 -9.43 4.43 12.30
N PHE A 122 -8.14 4.21 12.57
CA PHE A 122 -7.25 5.26 13.06
C PHE A 122 -7.08 6.36 12.00
N ALA A 123 -6.83 5.99 10.74
CA ALA A 123 -6.74 6.95 9.64
C ALA A 123 -8.03 7.78 9.46
N LYS A 124 -9.20 7.12 9.56
CA LYS A 124 -10.52 7.78 9.52
C LYS A 124 -10.73 8.74 10.68
N SER A 125 -10.35 8.35 11.90
CA SER A 125 -10.55 9.18 13.10
C SER A 125 -9.78 10.51 13.04
N LEU A 126 -8.65 10.52 12.31
CA LEU A 126 -7.81 11.70 12.09
C LEU A 126 -8.16 12.46 10.81
N LEU A 127 -9.21 12.04 10.09
CA LEU A 127 -9.64 12.60 8.80
C LEU A 127 -8.50 12.68 7.78
N LEU A 128 -7.60 11.69 7.80
CA LEU A 128 -6.48 11.64 6.86
C LEU A 128 -6.99 11.29 5.47
N PRO A 129 -6.43 11.91 4.41
CA PRO A 129 -6.65 11.44 3.06
C PRO A 129 -6.20 9.97 2.93
N VAL A 130 -7.00 9.16 2.24
CA VAL A 130 -6.68 7.76 1.94
C VAL A 130 -6.72 7.55 0.43
N VAL A 131 -5.64 7.00 -0.13
CA VAL A 131 -5.56 6.54 -1.51
C VAL A 131 -5.51 5.02 -1.49
N ALA A 132 -6.61 4.38 -1.89
CA ALA A 132 -6.67 2.92 -1.97
C ALA A 132 -6.13 2.42 -3.32
N ILE A 133 -5.36 1.34 -3.29
CA ILE A 133 -4.94 0.59 -4.47
C ILE A 133 -5.98 -0.50 -4.72
N ASP A 134 -6.52 -0.55 -5.93
CA ASP A 134 -7.62 -1.43 -6.39
C ASP A 134 -8.97 -1.13 -5.73
N LEU A 135 -9.15 -1.49 -4.46
CA LEU A 135 -10.36 -1.25 -3.68
C LEU A 135 -9.98 -0.78 -2.27
N PRO A 136 -10.77 0.10 -1.64
CA PRO A 136 -10.58 0.40 -0.23
C PRO A 136 -10.72 -0.88 0.58
N SER A 137 -9.71 -1.21 1.39
CA SER A 137 -9.74 -2.40 2.24
C SER A 137 -10.98 -2.32 3.14
N GLY A 138 -11.78 -3.39 3.14
CA GLY A 138 -13.01 -3.47 3.95
C GLY A 138 -14.29 -3.06 3.23
N VAL A 139 -14.20 -2.65 1.97
CA VAL A 139 -15.35 -2.63 1.05
C VAL A 139 -15.43 -4.00 0.36
N SER A 140 -16.53 -4.72 0.53
CA SER A 140 -16.74 -6.01 -0.13
C SER A 140 -16.82 -5.77 -1.64
N GLY A 141 -15.99 -6.46 -2.44
CA GLY A 141 -15.98 -6.34 -3.91
C GLY A 141 -17.23 -6.89 -4.62
N ASP A 142 -18.25 -7.28 -3.86
CA ASP A 142 -19.48 -7.97 -4.31
C ASP A 142 -20.77 -7.16 -4.05
N THR A 143 -20.69 -5.85 -3.79
CA THR A 143 -21.88 -4.99 -3.65
C THR A 143 -21.80 -3.74 -4.49
#